data_AF-A0A317HDI4-F1
#
_entry.id   AF-A0A317HDI4-F1
#
_cell.length_a   1.000
_cell.length_b   1.000
_cell.length_c   1.000
_cell.angle_alpha   90.00
_cell.angle_beta   90.00
_cell.angle_gamma   90.00
#
_symmetry.space_group_name_H-M   'P 1'
#
loop_
_entity.id
_entity.type
_entity.pdbx_description
1 polymer ?
#
loop_
_entity_poly.entity_id
_entity_poly.type
_entity_poly.pdbx_seq_one_letter_code
_entity_poly.pdbx_strand_id
1 'polypeptide(L)'
;MKSIYSAAELQEAIDELERKRINQELDIHDHFEGLVENLKPANLVKHTFQDILSSPSARNNLLGSAIGLGSGLLSRKLLVGKSTSILGKTIGSLVQFGVAGVIAKNSEKIKEKAAELIGRIFGRKKRYQPDIIEEEK
;
A
#
# COMPACT_ATOMS: atom_id res chain seq x y z
N MET A 1 19.20 2.52 -56.65
CA MET A 1 17.84 2.42 -57.24
C MET A 1 17.98 1.75 -58.58
N LYS A 2 17.25 0.65 -58.82
CA LYS A 2 17.22 0.01 -60.14
C LYS A 2 16.29 0.86 -61.02
N SER A 3 16.81 1.38 -62.12
CA SER A 3 16.01 2.17 -63.06
C SER A 3 15.20 1.22 -63.94
N ILE A 4 13.89 1.43 -64.01
CA ILE A 4 12.94 0.57 -64.74
C ILE A 4 12.75 1.15 -66.14
N TYR A 5 13.04 0.37 -67.17
CA TYR A 5 13.01 0.84 -68.56
C TYR A 5 12.00 0.07 -69.44
N SER A 6 11.36 -0.99 -68.92
CA SER A 6 10.35 -1.76 -69.64
C SER A 6 9.13 -2.12 -68.78
N ALA A 7 8.00 -2.42 -69.45
CA ALA A 7 6.77 -2.84 -68.78
C ALA A 7 6.94 -4.15 -67.98
N ALA A 8 7.81 -5.06 -68.44
CA ALA A 8 8.11 -6.31 -67.74
C ALA A 8 8.90 -6.08 -66.43
N GLU A 9 9.89 -5.18 -66.47
CA GLU A 9 10.64 -4.79 -65.27
C GLU A 9 9.77 -4.02 -64.26
N LEU A 10 8.78 -3.27 -64.75
CA LEU A 10 7.82 -2.58 -63.88
C LEU A 10 6.93 -3.58 -63.13
N GLN A 11 6.43 -4.61 -63.82
CA GLN A 11 5.61 -5.65 -63.19
C GLN A 11 6.42 -6.44 -62.16
N GLU A 12 7.67 -6.82 -62.48
CA GLU A 12 8.54 -7.51 -61.54
C GLU A 12 8.82 -6.66 -60.28
N ALA A 13 9.05 -5.35 -60.46
CA ALA A 13 9.23 -4.43 -59.35
C ALA A 13 7.96 -4.25 -58.50
N ILE A 14 6.77 -4.25 -59.12
CA ILE A 14 5.48 -4.23 -58.41
C ILE A 14 5.34 -5.51 -57.58
N ASP A 15 5.57 -6.68 -58.18
CA ASP A 15 5.46 -7.96 -57.48
C ASP A 15 6.47 -8.10 -56.33
N GLU A 16 7.67 -7.53 -56.47
CA GLU A 16 8.67 -7.45 -55.40
C GLU A 16 8.20 -6.52 -54.27
N LEU A 17 7.69 -5.34 -54.63
CA LEU A 17 7.19 -4.36 -53.66
C LEU A 17 5.96 -4.87 -52.92
N GLU A 18 5.04 -5.58 -53.58
CA GLU A 18 3.87 -6.19 -52.94
C GLU A 18 4.29 -7.26 -51.93
N ARG A 19 5.23 -8.14 -52.30
CA ARG A 19 5.80 -9.12 -51.35
C ARG A 19 6.45 -8.43 -50.16
N LYS A 20 7.21 -7.36 -50.40
CA LYS A 20 7.82 -6.58 -49.33
C LYS A 20 6.79 -5.92 -48.43
N ARG A 21 5.72 -5.36 -49.00
CA ARG A 21 4.60 -4.75 -48.27
C ARG A 21 3.91 -5.76 -47.36
N ILE A 22 3.58 -6.95 -47.86
CA ILE A 22 2.94 -8.01 -47.08
C ILE A 22 3.83 -8.42 -45.91
N ASN A 23 5.13 -8.62 -46.15
CA ASN A 23 6.07 -8.98 -45.07
C ASN A 23 6.19 -7.86 -44.02
N GLN A 24 6.21 -6.60 -44.44
CA GLN A 24 6.23 -5.45 -43.52
C GLN A 24 4.95 -5.35 -42.70
N GLU A 25 3.79 -5.65 -43.29
CA GLU A 25 2.51 -5.64 -42.60
C GLU A 25 2.44 -6.73 -41.52
N LEU A 26 2.89 -7.94 -41.84
CA LEU A 26 3.00 -9.04 -40.88
C LEU A 26 3.94 -8.70 -39.72
N ASP A 27 5.11 -8.13 -40.02
CA ASP A 27 6.08 -7.73 -39.00
C ASP A 27 5.51 -6.66 -38.07
N ILE A 28 4.78 -5.66 -38.60
CA ILE A 28 4.10 -4.64 -37.79
C ILE A 28 3.04 -5.27 -36.89
N HIS A 29 2.25 -6.22 -37.42
CA HIS A 29 1.22 -6.90 -36.65
C HIS A 29 1.83 -7.68 -35.47
N ASP A 30 2.87 -8.47 -35.72
CA ASP A 30 3.56 -9.25 -34.68
C ASP A 30 4.19 -8.35 -33.62
N HIS A 31 4.85 -7.27 -34.03
CA HIS A 31 5.39 -6.28 -33.09
C HIS A 31 4.27 -5.61 -32.28
N PHE A 32 3.15 -5.26 -32.90
CA PHE A 32 2.03 -4.62 -32.22
C PHE A 32 1.39 -5.56 -31.18
N GLU A 33 1.14 -6.82 -31.52
CA GLU A 33 0.64 -7.81 -30.57
C GLU A 33 1.62 -8.00 -29.39
N GLY A 34 2.92 -8.09 -29.68
CA GLY A 34 3.95 -8.16 -28.64
C GLY A 34 3.96 -6.92 -27.75
N LEU A 35 3.79 -5.71 -28.30
CA LEU A 35 3.70 -4.48 -27.53
C LEU A 35 2.44 -4.44 -26.67
N VAL A 36 1.29 -4.82 -27.23
CA VAL A 36 0.02 -4.90 -26.49
C VAL A 36 0.14 -5.89 -25.34
N GLU A 37 0.75 -7.05 -25.57
CA GLU A 37 0.99 -8.06 -24.52
C GLU A 37 1.89 -7.49 -23.43
N ASN A 38 3.02 -6.86 -23.77
CA ASN A 38 3.95 -6.30 -22.79
C ASN A 38 3.35 -5.13 -21.99
N LEU A 39 2.46 -4.33 -22.60
CA LEU A 39 1.75 -3.24 -21.95
C LEU A 39 0.57 -3.70 -21.07
N LYS A 40 0.21 -4.99 -21.09
CA LYS A 40 -0.79 -5.50 -20.16
C LYS A 40 -0.31 -5.25 -18.72
N PRO A 41 -1.18 -4.75 -17.82
CA PRO A 41 -0.80 -4.46 -16.44
C PRO A 41 -0.12 -5.64 -15.72
N ALA A 42 -0.56 -6.87 -16.01
CA ALA A 42 0.04 -8.07 -15.44
C ALA A 42 1.51 -8.26 -15.86
N ASN A 43 1.83 -8.02 -17.13
CA ASN A 43 3.20 -8.16 -17.65
C ASN A 43 4.08 -6.98 -17.20
N LEU A 44 3.55 -5.77 -17.15
CA LEU A 44 4.24 -4.60 -16.57
C LEU A 44 4.63 -4.85 -15.10
N VAL A 45 3.68 -5.32 -14.28
CA VAL A 45 3.97 -5.67 -12.88
C VAL A 45 5.00 -6.78 -12.80
N LYS A 46 4.88 -7.82 -13.61
CA LYS A 46 5.82 -8.95 -13.63
C LYS A 46 7.26 -8.51 -13.93
N HIS A 47 7.46 -7.74 -15.00
CA HIS A 47 8.79 -7.24 -15.39
C HIS A 47 9.37 -6.30 -14.33
N THR A 48 8.57 -5.32 -13.86
CA THR A 48 9.03 -4.39 -12.81
C THR A 48 9.35 -5.10 -11.49
N PHE A 49 8.57 -6.11 -11.07
CA PHE A 49 8.88 -6.89 -9.88
C PHE A 49 10.17 -7.69 -10.06
N GLN A 50 10.36 -8.37 -11.20
CA GLN A 50 11.58 -9.13 -11.48
C GLN A 50 12.82 -8.25 -11.44
N ASP A 51 12.75 -7.04 -12.01
CA ASP A 51 13.85 -6.07 -11.98
C ASP A 51 14.15 -5.59 -10.55
N ILE A 52 13.10 -5.31 -9.76
CA ILE A 52 13.21 -4.91 -8.35
C ILE A 52 13.82 -6.05 -7.50
N LEU A 53 13.45 -7.31 -7.74
CA LEU A 53 13.94 -8.47 -6.98
C LEU A 53 15.40 -8.85 -7.31
N SER A 54 15.88 -8.42 -8.47
CA SER A 54 17.26 -8.67 -8.95
C SER A 54 18.29 -7.79 -8.25
N SER A 55 17.86 -6.65 -7.68
CA SER A 55 18.70 -5.74 -6.90
C SER A 55 18.62 -6.07 -5.40
N PRO A 56 19.76 -6.31 -4.70
CA PRO A 56 19.75 -6.58 -3.26
C PRO A 56 19.14 -5.45 -2.42
N SER A 57 19.35 -4.20 -2.83
CA SER A 57 18.80 -3.02 -2.15
C SER A 57 17.29 -2.89 -2.37
N ALA A 58 16.82 -3.11 -3.60
CA ALA A 58 15.40 -3.00 -3.93
C ALA A 58 14.58 -4.14 -3.32
N ARG A 59 15.15 -5.35 -3.17
CA ARG A 59 14.56 -6.44 -2.37
C ARG A 59 14.30 -6.01 -0.93
N ASN A 60 15.28 -5.41 -0.25
CA ASN A 60 15.13 -4.98 1.14
C ASN A 60 14.04 -3.92 1.30
N ASN A 61 13.97 -2.95 0.39
CA ASN A 61 12.92 -1.93 0.39
C ASN A 61 11.52 -2.50 0.11
N LEU A 62 11.42 -3.48 -0.79
CA LEU A 62 10.16 -4.17 -1.09
C LEU A 62 9.69 -5.01 0.10
N LEU A 63 10.59 -5.74 0.77
CA LEU A 63 10.28 -6.49 1.98
C LEU A 63 9.82 -5.55 3.10
N GLY A 64 10.51 -4.42 3.31
CA GLY A 64 10.10 -3.40 4.27
C GLY A 64 8.71 -2.85 3.97
N SER A 65 8.42 -2.58 2.69
CA SER A 65 7.12 -2.09 2.23
C SER A 65 6.01 -3.14 2.35
N ALA A 66 6.29 -4.41 2.01
CA ALA A 66 5.36 -5.52 2.18
C ALA A 66 5.03 -5.77 3.65
N ILE A 67 6.02 -5.68 4.54
CA ILE A 67 5.83 -5.75 5.99
C ILE A 67 5.02 -4.55 6.48
N GLY A 68 5.32 -3.33 6.01
CA GLY A 68 4.58 -2.12 6.38
C GLY A 68 3.11 -2.16 5.94
N LEU A 69 2.85 -2.58 4.70
CA LEU A 69 1.49 -2.74 4.17
C LEU A 69 0.76 -3.89 4.85
N GLY A 70 1.41 -5.04 4.99
CA GLY A 70 0.85 -6.22 5.65
C GLY A 70 0.50 -5.92 7.11
N SER A 71 1.43 -5.35 7.86
CA SER A 71 1.21 -4.94 9.25
C SER A 71 0.16 -3.84 9.37
N GLY A 72 0.13 -2.85 8.47
CA GLY A 72 -0.88 -1.80 8.44
C GLY A 72 -2.29 -2.33 8.15
N LEU A 73 -2.42 -3.25 7.20
CA LEU A 73 -3.69 -3.92 6.87
C LEU A 73 -4.16 -4.83 8.01
N LEU A 74 -3.25 -5.63 8.59
CA LEU A 74 -3.52 -6.45 9.76
C LEU A 74 -3.93 -5.59 10.96
N SER A 75 -3.19 -4.51 11.22
CA SER A 75 -3.48 -3.53 12.27
C SER A 75 -4.86 -2.90 12.08
N ARG A 76 -5.19 -2.43 10.87
CA ARG A 76 -6.54 -1.89 10.56
C ARG A 76 -7.63 -2.94 10.79
N LYS A 77 -7.38 -4.19 10.42
CA LYS A 77 -8.34 -5.29 10.62
C LYS A 77 -8.54 -5.64 12.09
N LEU A 78 -7.50 -5.52 12.92
CA LEU A 78 -7.55 -5.80 14.36
C LEU A 78 -8.06 -4.63 15.21
N LEU A 79 -7.69 -3.39 14.86
CA LEU A 79 -7.98 -2.18 15.65
C LEU A 79 -9.26 -1.46 15.22
N VAL A 80 -9.57 -1.43 13.92
CA VAL A 80 -10.66 -0.59 13.36
C VAL A 80 -11.84 -1.43 12.85
N GLY A 81 -11.63 -2.71 12.53
CA GLY A 81 -12.69 -3.60 12.07
C GLY A 81 -13.63 -4.03 13.19
N LYS A 82 -14.95 -3.89 13.00
CA LYS A 82 -15.97 -4.55 13.83
C LYS A 82 -15.65 -6.05 13.82
N SER A 83 -15.09 -6.56 14.91
CA SER A 83 -14.56 -7.92 15.06
C SER A 83 -15.65 -8.98 14.82
N THR A 84 -15.88 -9.33 13.55
CA THR A 84 -16.76 -10.45 13.14
C THR A 84 -15.97 -11.73 12.92
N SER A 85 -14.63 -11.67 12.86
CA SER A 85 -13.80 -12.88 12.73
C SER A 85 -13.44 -13.47 14.09
N ILE A 86 -13.47 -14.79 14.17
CA ILE A 86 -13.12 -15.58 15.36
C ILE A 86 -11.70 -15.22 15.86
N LEU A 87 -10.78 -14.92 14.94
CA LEU A 87 -9.39 -14.51 15.25
C LEU A 87 -9.31 -13.16 15.97
N GLY A 88 -10.14 -12.19 15.60
CA GLY A 88 -10.18 -10.90 16.30
C GLY A 88 -10.67 -11.05 17.74
N LYS A 89 -11.62 -11.96 17.98
CA LYS A 89 -12.16 -12.25 19.32
C LYS A 89 -11.15 -13.00 20.20
N THR A 90 -10.38 -13.95 19.65
CA THR A 90 -9.41 -14.73 20.45
C THR A 90 -8.21 -13.89 20.86
N ILE A 91 -7.65 -13.10 19.95
CA ILE A 91 -6.54 -12.19 20.26
C ILE A 91 -7.00 -11.11 21.26
N GLY A 92 -8.19 -10.52 21.04
CA GLY A 92 -8.77 -9.56 21.98
C GLY A 92 -9.00 -10.15 23.37
N SER A 93 -9.51 -11.38 23.44
CA SER A 93 -9.73 -12.08 24.72
C SER A 93 -8.41 -12.39 25.43
N LEU A 94 -7.38 -12.86 24.72
CA LEU A 94 -6.05 -13.11 25.30
C LEU A 94 -5.43 -11.84 25.90
N VAL A 95 -5.51 -10.73 25.16
CA VAL A 95 -5.06 -9.43 25.67
C VAL A 95 -5.88 -9.02 26.89
N GLN A 96 -7.20 -9.16 26.84
CA GLN A 96 -8.09 -8.83 27.96
C GLN A 96 -7.78 -9.68 29.20
N PHE A 97 -7.56 -11.00 29.04
CA PHE A 97 -7.18 -11.89 30.14
C PHE A 97 -5.78 -11.57 30.69
N GLY A 98 -4.82 -11.27 29.83
CA GLY A 98 -3.47 -10.87 30.25
C GLY A 98 -3.48 -9.57 31.05
N VAL A 99 -4.17 -8.54 30.55
CA VAL A 99 -4.35 -7.26 31.25
C VAL A 99 -5.12 -7.45 32.55
N ALA A 100 -6.22 -8.21 32.54
CA ALA A 100 -7.01 -8.49 33.74
C ALA A 100 -6.19 -9.23 34.82
N GLY A 101 -5.34 -10.18 34.43
CA GLY A 101 -4.46 -10.89 35.36
C GLY A 101 -3.40 -9.98 36.00
N VAL A 102 -2.84 -9.04 35.23
CA VAL A 102 -1.88 -8.05 35.75
C VAL A 102 -2.57 -7.04 36.68
N ILE A 103 -3.76 -6.57 36.30
CA ILE A 103 -4.57 -5.67 37.12
C ILE A 103 -4.99 -6.37 38.42
N ALA A 104 -5.44 -7.62 38.37
CA ALA A 104 -5.84 -8.36 39.57
C ALA A 104 -4.70 -8.51 40.58
N LYS A 105 -3.46 -8.76 40.11
CA LYS A 105 -2.28 -8.90 40.99
C LYS A 105 -1.73 -7.59 41.55
N ASN A 106 -1.99 -6.45 40.89
CA ASN A 106 -1.41 -5.15 41.26
C ASN A 106 -2.46 -4.04 41.36
N SER A 107 -3.69 -4.39 41.74
CA SER A 107 -4.87 -3.55 41.52
C SER A 107 -4.80 -2.20 42.25
N GLU A 108 -4.27 -2.15 43.47
CA GLU A 108 -4.14 -0.92 44.25
C GLU A 108 -3.12 0.05 43.63
N LYS A 109 -1.92 -0.43 43.29
CA LYS A 109 -0.87 0.40 42.67
C LYS A 109 -1.28 0.93 41.30
N ILE A 110 -2.01 0.12 40.53
CA ILE A 110 -2.53 0.52 39.22
C ILE A 110 -3.67 1.53 39.39
N LYS A 111 -4.57 1.34 40.37
CA LYS A 111 -5.64 2.30 40.68
C LYS A 111 -5.08 3.66 41.11
N GLU A 112 -4.07 3.69 41.98
CA GLU A 112 -3.44 4.94 42.42
C GLU A 112 -2.79 5.70 41.25
N LYS A 113 -1.98 5.01 40.43
CA LYS A 113 -1.35 5.63 39.26
C LYS A 113 -2.36 6.05 38.20
N ALA A 114 -3.42 5.27 38.01
CA ALA A 114 -4.51 5.61 37.08
C ALA A 114 -5.30 6.83 37.59
N ALA A 115 -5.62 6.88 38.89
CA ALA A 115 -6.29 8.01 39.52
C ALA A 115 -5.42 9.29 39.45
N GLU A 116 -4.11 9.16 39.65
CA GLU A 116 -3.16 10.27 39.49
C GLU A 116 -3.09 10.78 38.04
N LEU A 117 -3.01 9.88 37.06
CA LEU A 117 -3.01 10.24 35.64
C LEU A 117 -4.33 10.90 35.22
N ILE A 118 -5.48 10.35 35.64
CA ILE A 118 -6.80 10.94 35.37
C ILE A 118 -6.93 12.30 36.04
N GLY A 119 -6.48 12.44 37.29
CA GLY A 119 -6.46 13.71 38.01
C GLY A 119 -5.58 14.76 37.33
N ARG A 120 -4.42 14.36 36.77
CA ARG A 120 -3.54 15.27 36.01
C ARG A 120 -4.12 15.69 34.66
N ILE A 121 -4.87 14.82 33.99
CA ILE A 121 -5.46 15.08 32.67
C ILE A 121 -6.78 15.87 32.78
N PHE A 122 -7.60 15.59 33.80
CA PHE A 122 -8.93 16.19 33.95
C PHE A 122 -9.05 17.23 35.08
N GLY A 123 -8.03 17.39 35.93
CA GLY A 123 -8.08 18.20 37.16
C GLY A 123 -7.62 19.66 37.05
N ARG A 124 -7.86 20.37 35.94
CA ARG A 124 -7.59 21.83 35.85
C ARG A 124 -8.86 22.67 35.68
N LYS A 125 -9.45 23.09 36.79
CA LYS A 125 -9.84 24.48 37.17
C LYS A 125 -10.82 24.49 38.34
N LYS A 126 -10.39 25.00 39.51
CA LYS A 126 -11.30 25.69 40.44
C LYS A 126 -11.25 27.19 40.15
N ARG A 127 -12.43 27.80 40.30
CA ARG A 127 -12.87 29.08 39.72
C ARG A 127 -12.30 30.28 40.51
N TYR A 128 -12.11 31.37 39.78
CA TYR A 128 -11.90 32.72 40.30
C TYR A 128 -12.99 33.08 41.33
N GLN A 129 -12.56 33.57 42.48
CA GLN A 129 -13.41 34.15 43.53
C GLN A 129 -13.04 35.63 43.58
N PRO A 130 -13.92 36.57 43.16
CA PRO A 130 -13.62 37.99 43.30
C PRO A 130 -13.69 38.37 44.78
N ASP A 131 -12.66 39.08 45.23
CA ASP A 131 -12.62 39.71 46.55
C ASP A 131 -13.77 40.73 46.62
N ILE A 132 -14.63 40.57 47.62
CA ILE A 132 -15.68 41.53 47.95
C ILE A 132 -14.94 42.69 48.62
N ILE A 133 -14.91 43.85 47.95
CA ILE A 133 -14.40 45.09 48.54
C ILE A 133 -15.39 45.45 49.65
N GLU A 134 -14.94 45.36 50.91
CA GLU A 134 -15.62 45.99 52.03
C GLU A 134 -15.55 47.51 51.82
N GLU A 135 -16.70 48.12 51.53
CA GLU A 135 -16.86 49.58 51.61
C GLU A 135 -16.72 50.01 53.07
N GLU A 136 -15.72 50.86 53.29
CA GLU A 136 -15.47 51.57 54.54
C GLU A 136 -16.48 52.71 54.69
N LYS A 137 -17.34 52.59 55.71
CA LYS A 137 -17.99 53.64 56.53
C LYS A 137 -18.83 54.75 55.88
#